data_AF-A0A920M7W8-F1
#
_entry.id   AF-A0A920M7W8-F1
#
_cell.length_a   1.000
_cell.length_b   1.000
_cell.length_c   1.000
_cell.angle_alpha   90.00
_cell.angle_beta   90.00
_cell.angle_gamma   90.00
#
_symmetry.space_group_name_H-M   'P 1'
#
loop_
_entity.id
_entity.type
_entity.pdbx_description
1 polymer ?
#
loop_
_entity_poly.entity_id
_entity_poly.type
_entity_poly.pdbx_seq_one_letter_code
_entity_poly.pdbx_strand_id
1 'polypeptide(L)'
;MIENFLYYGQWVILLLSILSLYMVSSVKHETRLNGYILTGISRFSGAAVFIFVDLFAFVIANLIQTFIAFKGYYNNKKIEEE
;
A
#
# COMPACT_ATOMS: atom_id res chain seq x y z
N MET A 1 11.02 -6.82 -22.91
CA MET A 1 11.38 -5.84 -21.86
C MET A 1 10.22 -5.56 -20.91
N ILE A 2 9.03 -5.22 -21.42
CA ILE A 2 7.81 -5.04 -20.60
C ILE A 2 7.46 -6.29 -19.79
N GLU A 3 7.58 -7.50 -20.36
CA GLU A 3 7.35 -8.75 -19.62
C GLU A 3 8.28 -8.92 -18.41
N ASN A 4 9.58 -8.66 -18.58
CA ASN A 4 10.53 -8.71 -17.46
C ASN A 4 10.22 -7.64 -16.41
N PHE A 5 9.87 -6.43 -16.83
CA PHE A 5 9.47 -5.35 -15.91
C PHE A 5 8.23 -5.71 -15.11
N LEU A 6 7.23 -6.33 -15.75
CA LEU A 6 6.02 -6.80 -15.10
C LEU A 6 6.31 -7.95 -14.14
N TYR A 7 7.14 -8.91 -14.56
CA TYR A 7 7.54 -10.06 -13.75
C TYR A 7 8.28 -9.63 -12.48
N TYR A 8 9.29 -8.75 -12.59
CA TYR A 8 10.02 -8.25 -11.43
C TYR A 8 9.21 -7.24 -10.60
N GLY A 9 8.39 -6.40 -11.25
CA GLY A 9 7.54 -5.42 -10.58
C GLY A 9 6.48 -6.06 -9.67
N GLN A 10 5.90 -7.18 -10.09
CA GLN A 10 4.97 -7.96 -9.26
C GLN A 10 5.60 -8.46 -7.96
N TRP A 11 6.85 -8.95 -8.00
CA TRP A 11 7.57 -9.39 -6.79
C TRP A 11 7.87 -8.24 -5.83
N VAL A 12 8.21 -7.05 -6.34
CA VAL A 12 8.40 -5.85 -5.52
C VAL A 12 7.09 -5.44 -4.84
N ILE A 13 5.97 -5.45 -5.57
CA ILE A 13 4.65 -5.13 -5.02
C ILE A 13 4.23 -6.14 -3.95
N LEU A 14 4.55 -7.43 -4.15
CA LEU A 14 4.29 -8.47 -3.15
C LEU A 14 5.10 -8.25 -1.87
N LEU A 15 6.40 -7.97 -1.99
CA LEU A 15 7.27 -7.69 -0.84
C LEU A 15 6.76 -6.49 -0.03
N LEU A 16 6.39 -5.40 -0.71
CA LEU A 16 5.83 -4.22 -0.07
C LEU A 16 4.46 -4.52 0.57
N SER A 17 3.64 -5.36 -0.05
CA SER A 17 2.35 -5.80 0.50
C SER A 17 2.53 -6.57 1.81
N ILE A 18 3.50 -7.48 1.87
CA ILE A 18 3.81 -8.26 3.08
C ILE A 18 4.35 -7.34 4.19
N LEU A 19 5.26 -6.42 3.84
CA LEU A 19 5.82 -5.46 4.80
C LEU A 19 4.75 -4.52 5.37
N SER A 20 3.86 -4.05 4.50
CA SER A 20 2.68 -3.25 4.87
C SER A 20 1.79 -3.99 5.86
N LEU A 21 1.44 -5.26 5.58
CA LEU A 21 0.62 -6.09 6.47
C LEU A 21 1.33 -6.34 7.81
N TYR A 22 2.63 -6.62 7.78
CA TYR A 22 3.42 -6.81 8.98
C TYR A 22 3.40 -5.56 9.89
N MET A 23 3.59 -4.38 9.32
CA MET A 23 3.60 -3.12 10.09
C MET A 23 2.19 -2.74 10.59
N VAL A 24 1.15 -2.90 9.76
CA VAL A 24 -0.25 -2.64 10.17
C VAL A 24 -0.73 -3.65 11.22
N SER A 25 -0.23 -4.88 11.20
CA SER A 25 -0.51 -5.90 12.22
C SER A 25 0.25 -5.68 13.53
N SER A 26 1.13 -4.68 13.62
CA SER A 26 1.88 -4.42 14.84
C SER A 26 0.97 -3.97 15.99
N VAL A 27 1.25 -4.49 17.18
CA VAL A 27 0.59 -4.10 18.43
C VAL A 27 1.04 -2.73 18.94
N LYS A 28 2.19 -2.23 18.46
CA LYS A 28 2.69 -0.89 18.80
C LYS A 28 2.00 0.16 17.92
N HIS A 29 1.30 1.09 18.55
CA HIS A 29 0.50 2.12 17.87
C HIS A 29 1.29 2.93 16.84
N GLU A 30 2.47 3.47 17.21
CA GLU A 30 3.31 4.23 16.27
C GLU A 30 3.73 3.40 15.04
N THR A 31 4.10 2.13 15.26
CA THR A 31 4.48 1.22 14.17
C THR A 31 3.29 0.90 13.27
N ARG A 32 2.08 0.77 13.84
CA ARG A 32 0.83 0.59 13.11
C ARG A 32 0.46 1.83 12.29
N LEU A 33 0.62 3.03 12.85
CA LEU A 33 0.40 4.30 12.16
C LEU A 33 1.32 4.44 10.94
N ASN A 34 2.61 4.19 11.14
CA ASN A 34 3.61 4.17 10.06
C ASN A 34 3.30 3.07 9.04
N GLY A 35 2.77 1.93 9.49
CA GLY A 35 2.27 0.86 8.64
C GLY A 35 1.16 1.34 7.70
N TYR A 36 0.18 2.11 8.19
CA TYR A 36 -0.87 2.66 7.33
C TYR A 36 -0.33 3.65 6.28
N ILE A 37 0.59 4.54 6.66
CA ILE A 37 1.23 5.46 5.69
C ILE A 37 2.02 4.68 4.64
N LEU A 38 2.86 3.74 5.07
CA LEU A 38 3.67 2.93 4.15
C LEU A 38 2.78 2.14 3.20
N THR A 39 1.68 1.60 3.70
CA THR A 39 0.66 0.91 2.89
C THR A 39 0.08 1.86 1.84
N GLY A 40 -0.33 3.06 2.24
CA GLY A 40 -0.90 4.06 1.32
C GLY A 40 0.05 4.42 0.18
N ILE A 41 1.31 4.71 0.52
CA ILE A 41 2.36 5.06 -0.45
C ILE A 41 2.69 3.87 -1.36
N SER A 42 2.87 2.68 -0.79
CA SER A 42 3.17 1.48 -1.58
C SER A 42 2.08 1.17 -2.60
N ARG A 43 0.82 1.22 -2.19
CA ARG A 43 -0.32 0.96 -3.06
C ARG A 43 -0.44 2.03 -4.14
N PHE A 44 -0.21 3.30 -3.79
CA PHE A 44 -0.24 4.39 -4.77
C PHE A 44 0.87 4.23 -5.82
N SER A 45 2.09 3.90 -5.40
CA SER A 45 3.20 3.59 -6.31
C SER A 45 2.89 2.39 -7.19
N GLY A 46 2.23 1.35 -6.66
CA GLY A 46 1.74 0.22 -7.44
C GLY A 46 0.75 0.64 -8.52
N ALA A 47 -0.22 1.49 -8.18
CA ALA A 47 -1.17 2.05 -9.14
C ALA A 47 -0.46 2.84 -10.26
N ALA A 48 0.54 3.66 -9.92
CA ALA A 48 1.33 4.40 -10.90
C ALA A 48 2.05 3.46 -11.88
N VAL A 49 2.69 2.40 -11.39
CA VAL A 49 3.34 1.38 -12.24
C VAL A 49 2.32 0.69 -13.14
N PHE A 50 1.14 0.35 -12.62
CA PHE A 50 0.11 -0.36 -13.39
C PHE A 50 -0.51 0.48 -14.51
N ILE A 51 -0.50 1.80 -14.41
CA ILE A 51 -0.91 2.70 -15.51
C ILE A 51 0.03 2.52 -16.72
N PHE A 52 1.35 2.38 -16.51
CA PHE A 52 2.33 2.26 -17.59
C PHE A 52 2.31 0.92 -18.32
N VAL A 53 1.56 -0.07 -17.80
CA VAL A 53 1.43 -1.42 -18.37
C VAL A 53 -0.02 -1.76 -18.74
N ASP A 54 -0.88 -0.74 -18.83
CA ASP A 54 -2.31 -0.83 -19.21
C ASP A 54 -3.15 -1.80 -18.34
N LEU A 55 -2.74 -2.01 -17.08
CA LEU A 55 -3.40 -2.92 -16.13
C LEU A 55 -4.42 -2.18 -15.26
N PHE A 56 -5.45 -1.59 -15.88
CA PHE A 56 -6.40 -0.69 -15.22
C PHE A 56 -7.17 -1.31 -14.04
N ALA A 57 -7.46 -2.61 -14.07
CA ALA A 57 -8.09 -3.31 -12.93
C ALA A 57 -7.22 -3.25 -11.66
N PHE A 58 -5.90 -3.43 -11.84
CA PHE A 58 -4.95 -3.34 -10.73
C PHE A 58 -4.73 -1.89 -10.28
N VAL A 59 -4.81 -0.92 -11.18
CA VAL A 59 -4.80 0.51 -10.83
C VAL A 59 -5.94 0.84 -9.86
N ILE A 60 -7.17 0.48 -10.22
CA ILE A 60 -8.36 0.75 -9.40
C ILE A 60 -8.26 0.06 -8.03
N ALA A 61 -7.87 -1.22 -8.01
CA ALA A 61 -7.70 -1.96 -6.77
C ALA A 61 -6.68 -1.30 -5.84
N ASN A 62 -5.55 -0.84 -6.38
CA ASN A 62 -4.53 -0.17 -5.59
C ASN A 62 -4.99 1.21 -5.08
N LEU A 63 -5.71 1.99 -5.88
CA LEU A 63 -6.27 3.28 -5.45
C LEU A 63 -7.28 3.11 -4.29
N ILE A 64 -8.14 2.09 -4.36
CA ILE A 64 -9.05 1.74 -3.26
C ILE A 64 -8.26 1.39 -2.00
N GLN A 65 -7.22 0.57 -2.13
CA GLN A 65 -6.37 0.18 -1.00
C GLN A 65 -5.60 1.37 -0.42
N THR A 66 -5.12 2.30 -1.25
CA THR A 66 -4.52 3.56 -0.80
C THR A 66 -5.50 4.36 0.05
N PHE A 67 -6.74 4.52 -0.41
CA PHE A 67 -7.77 5.24 0.34
C PHE A 67 -8.08 4.57 1.69
N ILE A 68 -8.24 3.24 1.70
CA ILE A 68 -8.50 2.48 2.93
C ILE A 68 -7.34 2.63 3.92
N ALA A 69 -6.09 2.60 3.45
CA ALA A 69 -4.91 2.75 4.29
C ALA A 69 -4.84 4.13 4.94
N PHE A 70 -5.05 5.21 4.16
CA PHE A 70 -5.08 6.56 4.72
C PHE A 70 -6.27 6.76 5.68
N LYS A 71 -7.45 6.22 5.37
CA LYS A 71 -8.59 6.24 6.31
C LYS A 71 -8.25 5.52 7.62
N GLY A 72 -7.56 4.37 7.54
CA GLY A 72 -7.06 3.64 8.69
C GLY A 72 -6.08 4.46 9.53
N TYR A 73 -5.15 5.18 8.89
CA TYR A 73 -4.26 6.12 9.55
C TYR A 73 -5.02 7.20 10.33
N TYR A 74 -5.94 7.92 9.66
CA TYR A 74 -6.69 9.01 10.30
C TYR A 74 -7.53 8.53 11.49
N ASN A 75 -8.19 7.37 11.37
CA ASN A 75 -8.99 6.84 12.45
C ASN A 75 -8.14 6.42 13.65
N ASN A 76 -6.97 5.82 13.42
CA ASN A 76 -6.09 5.38 14.51
C ASN A 76 -5.31 6.53 15.16
N LYS A 77 -5.02 7.59 14.40
CA LYS A 77 -4.43 8.81 14.93
C LYS A 77 -5.39 9.53 15.87
N LYS A 78 -6.69 9.60 15.51
CA LYS A 78 -7.71 10.22 16.37
C LYS A 78 -7.87 9.52 17.72
N ILE A 79 -7.71 8.20 17.76
CA ILE A 79 -7.78 7.41 19.00
C ILE A 79 -6.60 7.69 19.93
N GLU A 80 -5.48 8.19 19.42
CA GLU A 80 -4.31 8.59 20.23
C GLU A 80 -4.46 10.00 20.80
N GLU A 81 -5.25 10.85 20.16
CA GLU A 81 -5.51 12.24 20.58
C GLU A 81 -6.67 12.36 21.60
N GLU A 82 -7.44 11.28 21.84
CA GLU A 82 -8.47 11.12 22.88
C GLU A 82 -7.92 10.45 24.15
#